data_AF-A0A7W0ZLU3-F1
#
_entry.id   AF-A0A7W0ZLU3-F1
#
_cell.length_a   1.000
_cell.length_b   1.000
_cell.length_c   1.000
_cell.angle_alpha   90.00
_cell.angle_beta   90.00
_cell.angle_gamma   90.00
#
_symmetry.space_group_name_H-M   'P 1'
#
loop_
_entity.id
_entity.type
_entity.pdbx_description
1 polymer ?
#
loop_
_entity_poly.entity_id
_entity_poly.type
_entity_poly.pdbx_seq_one_letter_code
_entity_poly.pdbx_strand_id
1 'polypeptide(L)'
;MPPQAVKVSYASGTAQRQQPIQRGPAWAAPDVPDNALGDGQVADKAIEAMQQVKDNAFFLAVGFRKPHLSFVAPKKYYDLYPLEQMQLATASVTMEIKSGETSTA
;
A
#
# COMPACT_ATOMS: atom_id res chain seq x y z
N MET A 1 -17.65 40.26 15.12
CA MET A 1 -18.39 39.46 14.11
C MET A 1 -17.73 38.09 14.04
N PRO A 2 -18.44 36.96 14.26
CA PRO A 2 -17.84 35.64 14.11
C PRO A 2 -17.70 35.27 12.62
N PRO A 3 -16.68 34.50 12.22
CA PRO A 3 -16.50 34.07 10.84
C PRO A 3 -17.63 33.12 10.43
N GLN A 4 -18.19 33.34 9.25
CA GLN A 4 -19.28 32.54 8.69
C GLN A 4 -18.76 31.15 8.33
N ALA A 5 -19.31 30.12 8.97
CA ALA A 5 -19.06 28.73 8.62
C ALA A 5 -19.80 28.37 7.33
N VAL A 6 -19.06 28.05 6.27
CA VAL A 6 -19.62 27.46 5.06
C VAL A 6 -19.88 25.98 5.35
N LYS A 7 -21.17 25.61 5.50
CA LYS A 7 -21.60 24.20 5.53
C LYS A 7 -21.72 23.70 4.10
N VAL A 8 -20.86 22.76 3.70
CA VAL A 8 -21.07 21.94 2.50
C VAL A 8 -21.91 20.73 2.94
N SER A 9 -23.18 20.70 2.55
CA SER A 9 -24.03 19.51 2.70
C SER A 9 -23.90 18.63 1.46
N TYR A 10 -23.52 17.37 1.66
CA TYR A 10 -23.65 16.36 0.61
C TYR A 10 -25.06 15.76 0.68
N ALA A 11 -25.74 15.79 -0.46
CA ALA A 11 -27.09 15.27 -0.64
C ALA A 11 -27.18 13.80 -0.22
N SER A 12 -28.29 13.46 0.46
CA SER A 12 -28.64 12.09 0.83
C SER A 12 -28.92 11.26 -0.43
N GLY A 13 -27.91 10.55 -0.92
CA GLY A 13 -28.09 9.49 -1.90
C GLY A 13 -28.63 8.23 -1.23
N THR A 14 -29.77 7.75 -1.73
CA THR A 14 -30.42 6.48 -1.37
C THR A 14 -29.43 5.32 -1.24
N ALA A 15 -29.57 4.51 -0.19
CA ALA A 15 -28.75 3.33 0.06
C ALA A 15 -28.79 2.33 -1.11
N GLN A 16 -27.88 2.48 -2.07
CA GLN A 16 -27.55 1.41 -3.00
C GLN A 16 -26.85 0.30 -2.21
N ARG A 17 -27.34 -0.93 -2.34
CA ARG A 17 -26.59 -2.13 -1.93
C ARG A 17 -25.17 -1.99 -2.47
N GLN A 18 -24.21 -1.84 -1.57
CA GLN A 18 -22.80 -1.81 -1.93
C GLN A 18 -22.51 -3.13 -2.66
N GLN A 19 -22.24 -3.04 -3.97
CA GLN A 19 -21.78 -4.18 -4.75
C GLN A 19 -20.57 -4.78 -4.03
N PRO A 20 -20.42 -6.11 -3.97
CA PRO A 20 -19.25 -6.71 -3.36
C PRO A 20 -18.01 -6.08 -4.00
N ILE A 21 -17.13 -5.51 -3.18
CA ILE A 21 -15.90 -4.86 -3.63
C ILE A 21 -15.11 -5.95 -4.39
N GLN A 22 -15.13 -5.89 -5.72
CA GLN A 22 -14.29 -6.74 -6.56
C GLN A 22 -12.85 -6.29 -6.33
N ARG A 23 -12.17 -6.95 -5.37
CA ARG A 23 -10.76 -6.66 -5.09
C ARG A 23 -9.95 -7.18 -6.28
N GLY A 24 -9.14 -6.30 -6.87
CA GLY A 24 -8.17 -6.68 -7.91
C GLY A 24 -7.17 -7.73 -7.40
N PRO A 25 -6.24 -8.18 -8.25
CA PRO A 25 -5.33 -9.26 -7.89
C PRO A 25 -4.49 -8.90 -6.64
N ALA A 26 -4.08 -9.93 -5.90
CA ALA A 26 -3.24 -9.75 -4.71
C ALA A 26 -1.87 -9.16 -5.06
N TRP A 27 -1.38 -9.42 -6.28
CA TRP A 27 -0.19 -8.82 -6.85
C TRP A 27 -0.31 -8.66 -8.37
N ALA A 28 0.41 -7.70 -8.96
CA ALA A 28 0.56 -7.57 -10.41
C ALA A 28 1.76 -6.66 -10.75
N ALA A 29 2.40 -6.93 -11.90
CA ALA A 29 3.51 -6.14 -12.44
C ALA A 29 3.13 -5.51 -13.79
N PRO A 30 2.15 -4.57 -13.83
CA PRO A 30 1.74 -3.94 -15.08
C PRO A 30 2.88 -3.11 -15.69
N ASP A 31 3.01 -3.15 -17.02
CA ASP A 31 3.93 -2.29 -17.76
C ASP A 31 3.31 -0.91 -17.97
N VAL A 32 3.40 -0.07 -16.93
CA VAL A 32 2.79 1.26 -16.86
C VAL A 32 3.76 2.22 -16.16
N PRO A 33 3.66 3.54 -16.39
CA PRO A 33 4.43 4.53 -15.63
C PRO A 33 3.98 4.60 -14.17
N ASP A 34 4.82 5.21 -13.30
CA ASP A 34 4.56 5.26 -11.85
C ASP A 34 3.24 5.94 -11.50
N ASN A 35 2.95 7.04 -12.18
CA ASN A 35 1.75 7.84 -11.98
C ASN A 35 0.47 7.20 -12.53
N ALA A 36 0.57 6.05 -13.21
CA ALA A 36 -0.61 5.23 -13.49
C ALA A 36 -1.16 4.56 -12.22
N LEU A 37 -0.36 4.44 -11.17
CA LEU A 37 -0.77 3.86 -9.88
C LEU A 37 -0.90 4.92 -8.78
N GLY A 38 -1.62 4.57 -7.72
CA GLY A 38 -2.00 5.51 -6.66
C GLY A 38 -0.83 6.23 -6.00
N ASP A 39 0.28 5.55 -5.72
CA ASP A 39 1.43 6.19 -5.08
C ASP A 39 2.18 7.15 -6.02
N GLY A 40 2.22 6.89 -7.32
CA GLY A 40 2.77 7.86 -8.27
C GLY A 40 1.87 9.09 -8.41
N GLN A 41 0.55 8.93 -8.38
CA GLN A 41 -0.39 10.06 -8.35
C GLN A 41 -0.25 10.89 -7.06
N VAL A 42 0.04 10.24 -5.93
CA VAL A 42 0.34 10.93 -4.66
C VAL A 42 1.63 11.75 -4.79
N ALA A 43 2.67 11.19 -5.44
CA ALA A 43 3.91 11.92 -5.70
C ALA A 43 3.68 13.15 -6.59
N ASP A 44 2.94 13.01 -7.69
CA ASP A 44 2.61 14.12 -8.59
C ASP A 44 1.89 15.26 -7.83
N LYS A 45 0.89 14.92 -7.02
CA LYS A 45 0.17 15.90 -6.18
C LYS A 45 1.07 16.57 -5.14
N ALA A 46 2.02 15.83 -4.56
CA ALA A 46 2.97 16.40 -3.62
C ALA A 46 3.89 17.41 -4.32
N ILE A 47 4.34 17.12 -5.54
CA ILE A 47 5.13 18.04 -6.36
C ILE A 47 4.32 19.31 -6.68
N GLU A 48 3.06 19.16 -7.10
CA GLU A 48 2.16 20.29 -7.35
C GLU A 48 1.97 21.15 -6.09
N ALA A 49 1.71 20.52 -4.94
CA ALA A 49 1.56 21.24 -3.67
C ALA A 49 2.84 22.00 -3.31
N MET A 50 4.01 21.37 -3.44
CA MET A 50 5.30 22.02 -3.19
C MET A 50 5.53 23.23 -4.10
N GLN A 51 5.16 23.15 -5.37
CA GLN A 51 5.29 24.28 -6.30
C GLN A 51 4.43 25.48 -5.90
N GLN A 52 3.26 25.24 -5.30
CA GLN A 52 2.34 26.29 -4.85
C GLN A 52 2.81 26.98 -3.56
N VAL A 53 3.47 26.26 -2.65
CA VAL A 53 3.85 26.77 -1.33
C VAL A 53 5.34 27.12 -1.21
N LYS A 54 6.12 26.96 -2.29
CA LYS A 54 7.59 27.06 -2.30
C LYS A 54 8.17 28.36 -1.72
N ASP A 55 7.42 29.46 -1.76
CA ASP A 55 7.89 30.79 -1.33
C ASP A 55 7.64 31.05 0.17
N ASN A 56 6.99 30.12 0.88
CA ASN A 56 6.67 30.23 2.30
C ASN A 56 7.27 29.07 3.09
N ALA A 57 7.46 29.25 4.40
CA ALA A 57 7.73 28.12 5.27
C ALA A 57 6.49 27.20 5.29
N PHE A 58 6.69 25.92 4.96
CA PHE A 58 5.62 24.93 4.93
C PHE A 58 6.03 23.63 5.61
N PHE A 59 5.04 22.86 6.04
CA PHE A 59 5.19 21.48 6.46
C PHE A 59 4.29 20.63 5.56
N LEU A 60 4.87 19.64 4.88
CA LEU A 60 4.15 18.73 3.99
C LEU A 60 4.41 17.29 4.41
N ALA A 61 3.33 16.54 4.64
CA ALA A 61 3.37 15.10 4.89
C ALA A 61 2.87 14.35 3.65
N VAL A 62 3.68 13.43 3.12
CA VAL A 62 3.35 12.60 1.96
C VAL A 62 3.41 11.13 2.39
N GLY A 63 2.27 10.45 2.33
CA GLY A 63 2.14 9.06 2.76
C GLY A 63 1.99 8.12 1.57
N PHE A 64 3.03 7.33 1.28
CA PHE A 64 2.94 6.24 0.31
C PHE A 64 2.25 5.02 0.92
N ARG A 65 1.41 4.35 0.14
CA ARG A 65 0.67 3.18 0.59
C ARG A 65 1.48 1.89 0.49
N LYS A 66 2.37 1.78 -0.49
CA LYS A 66 3.30 0.64 -0.58
C LYS A 66 4.21 0.62 0.66
N PRO A 67 4.50 -0.56 1.23
CA PRO A 67 4.31 -1.91 0.70
C PRO A 67 2.99 -2.60 1.09
N HIS A 68 1.93 -1.88 1.49
CA HIS A 68 0.65 -2.50 1.85
C HIS A 68 0.01 -3.27 0.66
N LEU A 69 -0.73 -4.34 0.96
CA LEU A 69 -1.50 -5.13 0.00
C LEU A 69 -2.53 -4.28 -0.78
N SER A 70 -2.81 -4.56 -2.05
CA SER A 70 -2.18 -5.54 -2.94
C SER A 70 -0.80 -5.11 -3.44
N PHE A 71 0.09 -6.07 -3.72
CA PHE A 71 1.40 -5.84 -4.32
C PHE A 71 1.29 -5.57 -5.84
N VAL A 72 0.64 -4.46 -6.22
CA VAL A 72 0.56 -4.00 -7.61
C VAL A 72 1.53 -2.83 -7.83
N ALA A 73 2.62 -3.02 -8.56
CA ALA A 73 3.62 -1.98 -8.83
C ALA A 73 4.14 -2.06 -10.28
N PRO A 74 4.64 -0.97 -10.88
CA PRO A 74 5.16 -0.98 -12.24
C PRO A 74 6.20 -2.08 -12.48
N LYS A 75 6.15 -2.70 -13.66
CA LYS A 75 7.03 -3.80 -14.07
C LYS A 75 8.51 -3.50 -13.81
N LYS A 76 8.95 -2.26 -14.05
CA LYS A 76 10.34 -1.84 -13.82
C LYS A 76 10.85 -2.10 -12.40
N TYR A 77 9.99 -2.11 -11.38
CA TYR A 77 10.40 -2.39 -10.00
C TYR A 77 10.50 -3.89 -9.70
N TYR A 78 9.73 -4.72 -10.41
CA TYR A 78 9.86 -6.18 -10.34
C TYR A 78 11.11 -6.66 -11.05
N ASP A 79 11.47 -6.02 -12.17
CA ASP A 79 12.65 -6.36 -12.97
C ASP A 79 13.98 -6.13 -12.22
N LEU A 80 13.95 -5.34 -11.13
CA LEU A 80 15.10 -5.16 -10.23
C LEU A 80 15.43 -6.41 -9.40
N TYR A 81 14.49 -7.36 -9.28
CA TYR A 81 14.63 -8.54 -8.42
C TYR A 81 14.30 -9.84 -9.18
N PRO A 82 15.25 -10.35 -9.98
CA PRO A 82 15.10 -11.65 -10.65
C PRO A 82 14.88 -12.78 -9.63
N LEU A 83 13.95 -13.69 -9.93
CA LEU A 83 13.55 -14.76 -9.02
C LEU A 83 14.72 -15.72 -8.73
N GLU A 84 15.61 -15.92 -9.70
CA GLU A 84 16.79 -16.78 -9.59
C GLU A 84 17.78 -16.28 -8.54
N GLN A 85 17.70 -14.99 -8.17
CA GLN A 85 18.56 -14.35 -7.19
C GLN A 85 17.90 -14.27 -5.80
N MET A 86 16.60 -14.59 -5.68
CA MET A 86 15.91 -14.58 -4.40
C MET A 86 16.19 -15.86 -3.61
N GLN A 87 16.63 -15.70 -2.37
CA GLN A 87 16.77 -16.79 -1.41
C GLN A 87 15.57 -16.77 -0.45
N LEU A 88 14.98 -17.94 -0.20
CA LEU A 88 13.96 -18.08 0.83
C LEU A 88 14.58 -17.88 2.21
N ALA A 89 13.83 -17.24 3.10
CA ALA A 89 14.25 -17.12 4.49
C ALA A 89 14.43 -18.52 5.11
N THR A 90 15.64 -18.84 5.55
CA THR A 90 15.92 -20.08 6.26
C THR A 90 15.38 -19.97 7.67
N ALA A 91 14.27 -20.66 7.97
CA ALA A 91 13.82 -20.87 9.33
C ALA A 91 14.44 -22.17 9.86
N SER A 92 15.43 -22.08 10.75
CA SER A 92 15.93 -23.24 11.48
C SER A 92 14.89 -23.64 12.52
N VAL A 93 14.03 -24.61 12.19
CA VAL A 93 13.16 -25.23 13.18
C VAL A 93 13.96 -26.30 13.90
N THR A 94 14.45 -25.97 15.10
CA THR A 94 14.97 -26.99 16.03
C THR A 94 13.77 -27.74 16.58
N MET A 95 13.47 -28.92 16.03
CA MET A 95 12.55 -29.85 16.67
C MET A 95 13.29 -30.52 17.83
N GLU A 96 13.04 -30.08 19.06
CA GLU A 96 13.37 -30.87 20.24
C GLU A 96 12.36 -32.03 20.33
N ILE A 97 12.74 -33.19 19.80
CA ILE A 97 12.01 -34.42 20.05
C ILE A 97 12.34 -34.84 21.49
N LYS A 98 11.42 -34.60 22.43
CA LYS A 98 11.48 -35.21 23.75
C LYS A 98 11.33 -36.73 23.57
N SER A 99 12.45 -37.44 23.71
CA SER A 99 12.49 -38.90 23.78
C SER A 99 11.55 -39.38 24.89
N GLY A 100 10.56 -40.19 24.50
CA GLY A 100 9.46 -40.62 25.35
C GLY A 100 9.87 -41.46 26.56
N GLU A 101 9.00 -41.43 27.55
CA GLU A 101 8.95 -42.39 28.66
C GLU A 101 8.83 -43.82 28.13
N THR A 102 9.76 -44.68 28.50
CA THR A 102 9.64 -46.13 28.34
C THR A 102 8.64 -46.66 29.36
N SER A 103 7.47 -47.10 28.89
CA SER A 103 6.54 -47.92 29.67
C SER A 103 6.97 -49.39 29.54
N THR A 104 7.52 -49.94 30.62
CA THR A 104 7.75 -51.38 30.78
C THR A 104 6.43 -52.04 31.18
N ALA A 105 5.99 -53.01 30.39
CA ALA A 105 5.03 -54.04 30.78
C ALA A 105 5.76 -55.37 30.94
#